data_AF-A0A534YWD9-F1
#
_entry.id   AF-A0A534YWD9-F1
#
_cell.length_a   1.000
_cell.length_b   1.000
_cell.length_c   1.000
_cell.angle_alpha   90.00
_cell.angle_beta   90.00
_cell.angle_gamma   90.00
#
_symmetry.space_group_name_H-M   'P 1'
#
loop_
_entity.id
_entity.type
_entity.pdbx_description
1 polymer ?
#
loop_
_entity_poly.entity_id
_entity_poly.type
_entity_poly.pdbx_seq_one_letter_code
_entity_poly.pdbx_strand_id
1 'polypeptide(L)'
;MARPAPSVGRSEVGPSSKWVTRARIRVNRTATAWLIRRFIDPAAIFLFVEPDEVAAVQQREDATGFDAPGATYPHRDAEGRCSFEALVDLYRPDDAALQEIACIVHGADFEEEMRLVPESAGLRAISGGFPLVARDDHEILERAGFLYDALYASLKARLGARG
;
A
#
# COMPACT_ATOMS: atom_id res chain seq x y z
N MET A 1 -29.95 -5.91 -14.83
CA MET A 1 -28.72 -5.37 -15.43
C MET A 1 -27.82 -4.90 -14.30
N ALA A 2 -26.68 -5.54 -14.09
CA ALA A 2 -25.71 -5.10 -13.07
C ALA A 2 -25.04 -3.81 -13.54
N ARG A 3 -24.93 -2.81 -12.66
CA ARG A 3 -24.19 -1.56 -12.95
C ARG A 3 -22.70 -1.92 -13.15
N PRO A 4 -22.02 -1.37 -14.16
CA PRO A 4 -20.57 -1.55 -14.30
C PRO A 4 -19.87 -0.98 -13.06
N ALA A 5 -18.81 -1.66 -12.62
CA ALA A 5 -17.91 -1.15 -11.59
C ALA A 5 -17.35 0.21 -12.03
N PRO A 6 -17.22 1.19 -11.13
CA PRO A 6 -16.64 2.48 -11.49
C PRO A 6 -15.20 2.27 -11.98
N SER A 7 -14.91 2.77 -13.18
CA SER A 7 -13.53 2.92 -13.65
C SER A 7 -12.80 3.82 -12.67
N VAL A 8 -11.75 3.31 -12.02
CA VAL A 8 -10.87 4.11 -11.16
C VAL A 8 -10.06 5.02 -12.09
N GLY A 9 -10.66 6.14 -12.51
CA GLY A 9 -9.93 7.25 -13.09
C GLY A 9 -9.01 7.85 -12.04
N ARG A 10 -8.01 8.63 -12.45
CA ARG A 10 -7.22 9.47 -11.53
C ARG A 10 -8.19 10.35 -10.74
N SER A 11 -8.55 9.97 -9.53
CA SER A 11 -9.11 10.91 -8.57
C SER A 11 -8.04 11.98 -8.36
N GLU A 12 -8.41 13.25 -8.52
CA GLU A 12 -7.53 14.36 -8.17
C GLU A 12 -7.32 14.31 -6.65
N VAL A 13 -6.25 13.63 -6.23
CA VAL A 13 -5.79 13.66 -4.84
C VAL A 13 -5.30 15.09 -4.59
N GLY A 14 -6.16 15.93 -4.01
CA GLY A 14 -5.80 17.27 -3.59
C GLY A 14 -4.77 17.23 -2.45
N PRO A 15 -3.94 18.28 -2.29
CA PRO A 15 -3.00 18.35 -1.17
C PRO A 15 -3.75 18.27 0.18
N SER A 16 -3.33 17.35 1.05
CA SER A 16 -3.99 17.00 2.35
C SER A 16 -5.20 16.07 2.23
N SER A 17 -5.17 15.10 1.32
CA SER A 17 -6.25 14.11 1.21
C SER A 17 -6.26 13.15 2.40
N LYS A 18 -7.46 12.72 2.83
CA LYS A 18 -7.61 11.66 3.84
C LYS A 18 -7.57 10.29 3.17
N TRP A 19 -6.90 9.34 3.81
CA TRP A 19 -6.82 7.95 3.40
C TRP A 19 -7.20 7.05 4.57
N VAL A 20 -7.92 5.96 4.30
CA VAL A 20 -8.41 5.06 5.35
C VAL A 20 -8.07 3.61 5.07
N THR A 21 -7.61 2.89 6.08
CA THR A 21 -7.40 1.44 6.02
C THR A 21 -7.65 0.79 7.37
N ARG A 22 -7.49 -0.53 7.43
CA ARG A 22 -7.67 -1.31 8.66
C ARG A 22 -6.50 -1.10 9.60
N ALA A 23 -6.78 -1.02 10.89
CA ALA A 23 -5.78 -0.94 11.95
C ALA A 23 -4.88 -2.19 11.99
N ARG A 24 -3.77 -2.09 12.73
CA ARG A 24 -2.71 -3.11 12.84
C ARG A 24 -2.09 -3.36 11.47
N ILE A 25 -1.55 -2.29 10.89
CA ILE A 25 -0.98 -2.29 9.55
C ILE A 25 0.26 -3.17 9.46
N ARG A 26 0.35 -3.88 8.34
CA ARG A 26 1.44 -4.77 7.95
C ARG A 26 1.52 -4.77 6.43
N VAL A 27 2.65 -5.21 5.88
CA VAL A 27 2.82 -5.56 4.46
C VAL A 27 2.14 -4.52 3.54
N ASN A 28 1.07 -4.90 2.82
CA ASN A 28 0.41 -4.05 1.83
C ASN A 28 -0.11 -2.74 2.43
N ARG A 29 -0.67 -2.74 3.64
CA ARG A 29 -1.16 -1.50 4.28
C ARG A 29 -0.04 -0.51 4.56
N THR A 30 1.06 -1.00 5.12
CA THR A 30 2.21 -0.16 5.46
C THR A 30 2.92 0.32 4.19
N ALA A 31 3.12 -0.57 3.21
CA ALA A 31 3.73 -0.23 1.92
C ALA A 31 2.90 0.83 1.17
N THR A 32 1.58 0.63 1.11
CA THR A 32 0.65 1.53 0.42
C THR A 32 0.65 2.91 1.07
N ALA A 33 0.59 2.98 2.41
CA ALA A 33 0.64 4.24 3.12
C ALA A 33 2.01 4.98 2.97
N TRP A 34 3.12 4.23 2.89
CA TRP A 34 4.43 4.80 2.55
C TRP A 34 4.45 5.34 1.10
N LEU A 35 3.98 4.57 0.12
CA LEU A 35 3.89 4.98 -1.29
C LEU A 35 3.09 6.28 -1.43
N ILE A 36 1.91 6.33 -0.80
CA ILE A 36 1.04 7.51 -0.80
C ILE A 36 1.82 8.72 -0.28
N ARG A 37 2.40 8.64 0.92
CA ARG A 37 3.07 9.81 1.51
C ARG A 37 4.34 10.20 0.76
N ARG A 38 5.08 9.23 0.23
CA ARG A 38 6.37 9.49 -0.38
C ARG A 38 6.27 9.98 -1.82
N PHE A 39 5.26 9.54 -2.56
CA PHE A 39 5.17 9.77 -4.00
C PHE A 39 3.86 10.39 -4.47
N ILE A 40 2.76 10.28 -3.73
CA ILE A 40 1.43 10.72 -4.21
C ILE A 40 1.00 12.02 -3.52
N ASP A 41 0.90 12.00 -2.19
CA ASP A 41 0.48 13.13 -1.36
C ASP A 41 1.31 13.17 -0.05
N PRO A 42 2.36 14.01 0.01
CA PRO A 42 3.18 14.19 1.21
C PRO A 42 2.43 14.68 2.45
N ALA A 43 1.26 15.30 2.26
CA ALA A 43 0.41 15.81 3.34
C ALA A 43 -0.74 14.85 3.69
N ALA A 44 -0.75 13.63 3.14
CA ALA A 44 -1.82 12.66 3.37
C ALA A 44 -2.06 12.38 4.85
N ILE A 45 -3.33 12.41 5.26
CA ILE A 45 -3.78 12.07 6.61
C ILE A 45 -4.31 10.64 6.58
N PHE A 46 -3.79 9.77 7.46
CA PHE A 46 -4.21 8.37 7.54
C PHE A 46 -5.17 8.13 8.70
N LEU A 47 -6.25 7.42 8.42
CA LEU A 47 -7.21 6.92 9.39
C LEU A 47 -7.08 5.40 9.47
N PHE A 48 -6.91 4.88 10.67
CA PHE A 48 -6.84 3.44 10.95
C PHE A 48 -8.07 3.03 11.75
N VAL A 49 -8.90 2.17 11.17
CA VAL A 49 -10.21 1.80 11.71
C VAL A 49 -10.38 0.29 11.78
N GLU A 50 -11.45 -0.21 12.39
CA GLU A 50 -11.70 -1.66 12.41
C GLU A 50 -12.02 -2.18 10.98
N PRO A 51 -11.76 -3.47 10.68
CA PRO A 51 -11.85 -4.03 9.33
C PRO A 51 -13.15 -3.76 8.57
N ASP A 52 -14.28 -3.77 9.26
CA ASP A 52 -15.63 -3.58 8.74
C ASP A 52 -16.03 -2.10 8.61
N GLU A 53 -15.24 -1.17 9.14
CA GLU A 53 -15.56 0.26 9.14
C GLU A 53 -14.99 1.01 7.93
N VAL A 54 -14.00 0.45 7.23
CA VAL A 54 -13.24 1.18 6.18
C VAL A 54 -14.17 1.77 5.12
N ALA A 55 -15.10 0.99 4.59
CA ALA A 55 -16.03 1.47 3.56
C ALA A 55 -16.95 2.59 4.07
N ALA A 56 -17.43 2.49 5.31
CA ALA A 56 -18.29 3.51 5.91
C ALA A 56 -17.53 4.81 6.21
N VAL A 57 -16.31 4.69 6.74
CA VAL A 57 -15.42 5.82 7.06
C VAL A 57 -14.98 6.52 5.78
N GLN A 58 -14.66 5.78 4.72
CA GLN A 58 -14.33 6.32 3.41
C GLN A 58 -15.39 7.32 2.94
N GLN A 59 -16.67 6.93 3.01
CA GLN A 59 -17.79 7.78 2.60
C GLN A 59 -18.03 8.94 3.56
N ARG A 60 -17.95 8.68 4.87
CA ARG A 60 -18.23 9.70 5.90
C ARG A 60 -17.18 10.80 5.94
N GLU A 61 -15.92 10.45 5.75
CA GLU A 61 -14.79 11.36 5.90
C GLU A 61 -14.32 12.00 4.60
N ASP A 62 -14.95 11.65 3.46
CA ASP A 62 -14.45 11.94 2.12
C ASP A 62 -12.99 11.50 1.95
N ALA A 63 -12.72 10.28 2.44
CA ALA A 63 -11.40 9.67 2.40
C ALA A 63 -11.27 8.70 1.22
N THR A 64 -10.05 8.34 0.85
CA THR A 64 -9.77 7.26 -0.09
C THR A 64 -9.36 6.00 0.67
N GLY A 65 -10.17 4.95 0.58
CA GLY A 65 -9.93 3.70 1.28
C GLY A 65 -9.01 2.76 0.52
N PHE A 66 -8.21 1.98 1.25
CA PHE A 66 -7.38 0.92 0.68
C PHE A 66 -7.26 -0.32 1.58
N ASP A 67 -6.89 -1.47 0.98
CA ASP A 67 -6.68 -2.78 1.61
C ASP A 67 -7.85 -3.29 2.49
N ALA A 68 -9.08 -3.08 2.03
CA ALA A 68 -10.27 -3.59 2.70
C ALA A 68 -11.39 -3.90 1.71
N PRO A 69 -12.33 -4.81 2.07
CA PRO A 69 -13.55 -4.99 1.30
C PRO A 69 -14.33 -3.66 1.16
N GLY A 70 -14.77 -3.33 -0.06
CA GLY A 70 -15.55 -2.12 -0.34
C GLY A 70 -14.76 -0.80 -0.34
N ALA A 71 -13.45 -0.85 -0.12
CA ALA A 71 -12.56 0.30 -0.28
C ALA A 71 -12.37 0.66 -1.77
N THR A 72 -11.98 1.91 -2.06
CA THR A 72 -11.64 2.36 -3.42
C THR A 72 -10.55 1.51 -4.04
N TYR A 73 -9.51 1.16 -3.26
CA TYR A 73 -8.47 0.21 -3.64
C TYR A 73 -8.57 -1.04 -2.77
N PRO A 74 -9.32 -2.08 -3.17
CA PRO A 74 -9.54 -3.25 -2.32
C PRO A 74 -8.24 -4.02 -2.04
N HIS A 75 -8.31 -4.99 -1.11
CA HIS A 75 -7.19 -5.90 -0.81
C HIS A 75 -6.74 -6.69 -2.04
N ARG A 76 -7.69 -7.13 -2.87
CA ARG A 76 -7.45 -7.70 -4.19
C ARG A 76 -8.48 -7.13 -5.17
N ASP A 77 -8.04 -6.50 -6.26
CA ASP A 77 -8.92 -5.94 -7.29
C ASP A 77 -9.36 -7.00 -8.33
N ALA A 78 -10.11 -6.56 -9.35
CA ALA A 78 -10.64 -7.47 -10.38
C ALA A 78 -9.53 -8.07 -11.27
N GLU A 79 -8.39 -7.40 -11.36
CA GLU A 79 -7.19 -7.82 -12.08
C GLU A 79 -6.25 -8.67 -11.20
N GLY A 80 -6.60 -8.87 -9.93
CA GLY A 80 -5.83 -9.67 -8.97
C GLY A 80 -4.76 -8.89 -8.22
N ARG A 81 -4.66 -7.56 -8.41
CA ARG A 81 -3.65 -6.71 -7.80
C ARG A 81 -4.02 -6.33 -6.37
N CYS A 82 -3.00 -6.18 -5.51
CA CYS A 82 -3.13 -5.51 -4.22
C CYS A 82 -3.20 -3.99 -4.38
N SER A 83 -3.57 -3.29 -3.30
CA SER A 83 -3.71 -1.83 -3.32
C SER A 83 -2.41 -1.11 -3.68
N PHE A 84 -1.25 -1.64 -3.27
CA PHE A 84 0.04 -1.06 -3.62
C PHE A 84 0.29 -1.09 -5.14
N GLU A 85 0.09 -2.24 -5.77
CA GLU A 85 0.23 -2.42 -7.22
C GLU A 85 -0.70 -1.47 -7.99
N ALA A 86 -1.97 -1.42 -7.61
CA ALA A 86 -2.95 -0.54 -8.26
C ALA A 86 -2.53 0.94 -8.21
N LEU A 87 -1.94 1.40 -7.09
CA LEU A 87 -1.45 2.77 -6.97
C LEU A 87 -0.13 3.01 -7.71
N VAL A 88 0.79 2.04 -7.73
CA VAL A 88 2.03 2.15 -8.53
C VAL A 88 1.67 2.29 -10.01
N ASP A 89 0.79 1.43 -10.54
CA ASP A 89 0.37 1.48 -11.94
C ASP A 89 -0.30 2.82 -12.30
N LEU A 90 -1.09 3.39 -11.39
CA LEU A 90 -1.83 4.61 -11.64
C LEU A 90 -0.93 5.87 -11.58
N TYR A 91 -0.02 5.94 -10.62
CA TYR A 91 0.73 7.17 -10.31
C TYR A 91 2.20 7.11 -10.72
N ARG A 92 2.82 5.94 -10.75
CA ARG A 92 4.26 5.76 -11.01
C ARG A 92 4.54 4.55 -11.95
N PRO A 93 3.83 4.42 -13.09
CA PRO A 93 3.95 3.25 -13.95
C PRO A 93 5.38 2.99 -14.44
N ASP A 94 6.14 4.06 -14.68
CA ASP A 94 7.50 4.00 -15.24
C ASP A 94 8.61 3.82 -14.19
N ASP A 95 8.28 3.75 -12.88
CA ASP A 95 9.28 3.55 -11.83
C ASP A 95 9.56 2.06 -11.62
N ALA A 96 10.56 1.55 -12.33
CA ALA A 96 10.96 0.14 -12.27
C ALA A 96 11.30 -0.37 -10.85
N ALA A 97 11.78 0.50 -9.95
CA ALA A 97 12.06 0.10 -8.58
C ALA A 97 10.76 -0.05 -7.77
N LEU A 98 9.77 0.82 -7.99
CA LEU A 98 8.45 0.64 -7.39
C LEU A 98 7.73 -0.59 -7.93
N GLN A 99 7.91 -0.92 -9.21
CA GLN A 99 7.38 -2.16 -9.81
C GLN A 99 7.97 -3.42 -9.15
N GLU A 100 9.27 -3.43 -8.87
CA GLU A 100 9.91 -4.52 -8.13
C GLU A 100 9.39 -4.60 -6.67
N ILE A 101 9.20 -3.46 -5.98
CA ILE A 101 8.55 -3.47 -4.65
C ILE A 101 7.13 -4.00 -4.74
N ALA A 102 6.39 -3.68 -5.80
CA ALA A 102 5.01 -4.15 -5.97
C ALA A 102 4.94 -5.68 -6.01
N CYS A 103 5.86 -6.33 -6.73
CA CYS A 103 6.01 -7.79 -6.73
C CYS A 103 6.35 -8.35 -5.33
N ILE A 104 7.27 -7.71 -4.61
CA ILE A 104 7.66 -8.12 -3.25
C ILE A 104 6.47 -8.03 -2.29
N VAL A 105 5.74 -6.90 -2.32
CA VAL A 105 4.56 -6.64 -1.48
C VAL A 105 3.46 -7.64 -1.78
N HIS A 106 3.15 -7.88 -3.06
CA HIS A 106 2.16 -8.86 -3.50
C HIS A 106 2.44 -10.25 -2.93
N GLY A 107 3.66 -10.76 -3.14
CA GLY A 107 4.06 -12.06 -2.60
C GLY A 107 4.06 -12.11 -1.07
N ALA A 108 4.31 -10.99 -0.39
CA ALA A 108 4.29 -10.95 1.07
C ALA A 108 2.86 -10.91 1.64
N ASP A 109 1.89 -10.37 0.88
CA ASP A 109 0.52 -10.14 1.32
C ASP A 109 -0.37 -11.38 1.07
N PHE A 110 -0.16 -12.06 -0.06
CA PHE A 110 -0.88 -13.27 -0.45
C PHE A 110 -0.06 -14.54 -0.17
N GLU A 111 -0.59 -15.44 0.68
CA GLU A 111 0.16 -16.58 1.20
C GLU A 111 0.54 -17.59 0.11
N GLU A 112 -0.35 -17.78 -0.86
CA GLU A 112 -0.15 -18.60 -2.06
C GLU A 112 1.03 -18.11 -2.94
N GLU A 113 1.39 -16.83 -2.82
CA GLU A 113 2.37 -16.13 -3.66
C GLU A 113 3.68 -15.82 -2.90
N MET A 114 3.84 -16.34 -1.67
CA MET A 114 5.02 -16.12 -0.82
C MET A 114 6.37 -16.46 -1.46
N ARG A 115 6.35 -17.35 -2.47
CA ARG A 115 7.53 -17.86 -3.15
C ARG A 115 7.83 -17.15 -4.47
N LEU A 116 7.10 -16.09 -4.83
CA LEU A 116 7.33 -15.31 -6.05
C LEU A 116 8.75 -14.72 -6.08
N VAL A 117 9.15 -14.06 -5.00
CA VAL A 117 10.50 -13.50 -4.81
C VAL A 117 10.97 -13.73 -3.37
N PRO A 118 12.26 -14.02 -3.14
CA PRO A 118 12.76 -14.35 -1.81
C PRO A 118 12.56 -13.21 -0.79
N GLU A 119 12.56 -11.96 -1.24
CA GLU A 119 12.32 -10.77 -0.43
C GLU A 119 10.92 -10.76 0.21
N SER A 120 9.91 -11.40 -0.40
CA SER A 120 8.54 -11.43 0.12
C SER A 120 8.47 -12.09 1.51
N ALA A 121 9.14 -13.23 1.69
CA ALA A 121 9.19 -13.92 2.97
C ALA A 121 9.86 -13.06 4.06
N GLY A 122 10.94 -12.35 3.70
CA GLY A 122 11.63 -11.42 4.59
C GLY A 122 10.74 -10.24 4.99
N LEU A 123 10.07 -9.62 4.01
CA LEU A 123 9.16 -8.50 4.26
C LEU A 123 7.99 -8.92 5.16
N ARG A 124 7.40 -10.10 4.95
CA ARG A 124 6.33 -10.63 5.79
C ARG A 124 6.79 -10.86 7.23
N ALA A 125 7.96 -11.46 7.42
CA ALA A 125 8.52 -11.70 8.75
C ALA A 125 8.76 -10.37 9.51
N ILE A 126 9.39 -9.40 8.86
CA ILE A 126 9.66 -8.08 9.43
C ILE A 126 8.33 -7.35 9.74
N SER A 127 7.39 -7.32 8.79
CA SER A 127 6.11 -6.63 8.95
C SER A 127 5.23 -7.26 10.03
N GLY A 128 5.33 -8.58 10.24
CA GLY A 128 4.68 -9.27 11.36
C GLY A 128 5.14 -8.76 12.73
N GLY A 129 6.37 -8.24 12.81
CA GLY A 129 6.94 -7.67 14.02
C GLY A 129 6.50 -6.23 14.32
N PHE A 130 5.98 -5.46 13.35
CA PHE A 130 5.67 -4.05 13.57
C PHE A 130 4.71 -3.80 14.75
N PRO A 131 3.57 -4.51 14.87
CA PRO A 131 2.65 -4.28 15.99
C PRO A 131 3.18 -4.75 17.35
N LEU A 132 4.33 -5.45 17.38
CA LEU A 132 4.96 -5.92 18.61
C LEU A 132 5.94 -4.90 19.20
N VAL A 133 6.37 -3.91 18.41
CA VAL A 133 7.46 -2.97 18.78
C VAL A 133 7.07 -1.50 18.63
N ALA A 134 5.83 -1.20 18.24
CA ALA A 134 5.28 0.14 18.09
C ALA A 134 3.96 0.25 18.87
N ARG A 135 3.64 1.46 19.32
CA ARG A 135 2.47 1.73 20.17
C ARG A 135 1.16 1.72 19.38
N ASP A 136 1.19 2.19 18.14
CA ASP A 136 0.04 2.40 17.26
C ASP A 136 0.45 2.38 15.77
N ASP A 137 -0.54 2.41 14.88
CA ASP A 137 -0.31 2.34 13.43
C ASP A 137 0.38 3.57 12.85
N HIS A 138 0.25 4.74 13.48
CA HIS A 138 0.97 5.94 13.07
C HIS A 138 2.47 5.78 13.31
N GLU A 139 2.85 5.27 14.48
CA GLU A 139 4.24 4.97 14.79
C GLU A 139 4.80 3.84 13.91
N ILE A 140 4.01 2.79 13.63
CA ILE A 140 4.41 1.76 12.65
C ILE A 140 4.75 2.41 11.31
N LEU A 141 3.88 3.30 10.83
CA LEU A 141 4.03 3.95 9.54
C LEU A 141 5.24 4.88 9.46
N GLU A 142 5.51 5.64 10.53
CA GLU A 142 6.71 6.47 10.63
C GLU A 142 7.99 5.62 10.62
N ARG A 143 8.04 4.57 11.45
CA ARG A 143 9.22 3.71 11.58
C ARG A 143 9.48 2.84 10.35
N ALA A 144 8.42 2.30 9.74
CA ALA A 144 8.52 1.48 8.54
C ALA A 144 8.91 2.29 7.30
N GLY A 145 8.77 3.63 7.33
CA GLY A 145 9.23 4.50 6.24
C GLY A 145 10.69 4.26 5.87
N PHE A 146 11.57 4.12 6.87
CA PHE A 146 12.99 3.83 6.63
C PHE A 146 13.22 2.48 5.93
N LEU A 147 12.44 1.44 6.28
CA LEU A 147 12.54 0.13 5.64
C LEU A 147 12.22 0.23 4.14
N TYR A 148 11.10 0.87 3.79
CA TYR A 148 10.70 1.00 2.39
C TYR A 148 11.61 1.97 1.62
N ASP A 149 12.09 3.05 2.24
CA ASP A 149 13.09 3.93 1.65
C ASP A 149 14.40 3.18 1.34
N ALA A 150 14.88 2.34 2.27
CA ALA A 150 16.07 1.52 2.08
C ALA A 150 15.89 0.46 0.98
N LEU A 151 14.73 -0.21 0.96
CA LEU A 151 14.39 -1.18 -0.08
C LEU A 151 14.34 -0.51 -1.46
N TYR A 152 13.67 0.64 -1.57
CA TYR A 152 13.59 1.41 -2.81
C TYR A 152 14.96 1.88 -3.30
N ALA A 153 15.80 2.44 -2.41
CA ALA A 153 17.15 2.87 -2.75
C ALA A 153 18.03 1.69 -3.22
N SER A 154 17.95 0.55 -2.54
CA SER A 154 18.67 -0.67 -2.93
C SER A 154 18.27 -1.17 -4.32
N LEU A 155 16.96 -1.24 -4.59
CA LEU A 155 16.44 -1.65 -5.90
C LEU A 155 16.84 -0.67 -7.01
N LYS A 156 16.77 0.65 -6.75
CA LYS A 156 17.25 1.65 -7.70
C LYS A 156 18.73 1.51 -8.01
N ALA A 157 19.58 1.33 -7.00
CA ALA A 157 21.01 1.13 -7.21
C ALA A 157 21.28 -0.15 -8.02
N ARG A 158 20.60 -1.25 -7.70
CA ARG A 158 20.70 -2.52 -8.44
C ARG A 158 20.27 -2.38 -9.90
N LEU A 159 19.19 -1.67 -10.19
CA LEU A 159 18.68 -1.47 -11.55
C LEU A 159 19.58 -0.51 -12.34
N GLY A 160 20.09 0.55 -11.70
CA GLY A 160 21.03 1.48 -12.33
C GLY A 160 22.40 0.85 -12.65
N ALA A 161 22.83 -0.16 -11.89
CA ALA A 161 24.05 -0.92 -12.19
C ALA A 161 23.88 -1.96 -13.31
N ARG A 162 22.65 -2.20 -13.77
CA ARG A 162 22.33 -3.16 -14.86
C ARG A 162 22.16 -2.49 -16.23
N GLY A 163 22.13 -1.16 -16.29
CA GLY A 163 22.07 -0.36 -17.52
C GLY A 163 23.44 0.18 -17.90
#